data_AF-A0AAV4D385-F1
#
_entry.id   AF-A0AAV4D385-F1
#
_cell.length_a   1.000
_cell.length_b   1.000
_cell.length_c   1.000
_cell.angle_alpha   90.00
_cell.angle_beta   90.00
_cell.angle_gamma   90.00
#
_symmetry.space_group_name_H-M   'P 1'
#
loop_
_entity.id
_entity.type
_entity.pdbx_description
1 polymer ?
#
loop_
_entity_poly.entity_id
_entity_poly.type
_entity_poly.pdbx_seq_one_letter_code
_entity_poly.pdbx_strand_id
1 'polypeptide(L)'
;MWVAENFCPILEKLGGRSNKSDDESNDDIAYDGTDEDDHNGNKDERIHIENHRDKSTLTIDALQRSDCGKMSVCVSSSIGADQSSVNICIEDVPDAPIGKPQVYDLGRTSASLSWCGPASSGGKNVTHYSIEARTRQNGQTWDVMVSQCKELTCHILDLKPCTTYQFRVRAVNRHGLGPPSEPTDKVTTFDPFSSPSDYDESDGNNEVFTPSLEYRQ
;
A
#
# COMPACT_ATOMS: atom_id res chain seq x y z
N MET A 1 3.22 -11.14 15.81
CA MET A 1 4.12 -11.01 16.96
C MET A 1 5.49 -10.65 16.41
N TRP A 2 5.81 -9.36 16.33
CA TRP A 2 7.15 -8.92 15.96
C TRP A 2 7.90 -8.67 17.25
N VAL A 3 8.90 -9.51 17.54
CA VAL A 3 9.87 -9.23 18.59
C VAL A 3 10.94 -8.35 17.93
N ALA A 4 11.10 -7.11 18.41
CA ALA A 4 12.24 -6.30 18.03
C ALA A 4 13.50 -6.88 18.70
N GLU A 5 13.98 -8.02 18.22
CA GLU A 5 15.31 -8.51 18.54
C GLU A 5 16.30 -7.73 17.67
N ASN A 6 16.89 -6.69 18.23
CA ASN A 6 18.26 -6.22 17.93
C ASN A 6 18.55 -4.98 18.77
N PHE A 7 19.12 -5.17 19.96
CA PHE A 7 19.88 -4.14 20.65
C PHE A 7 21.37 -4.23 20.32
N CYS A 8 21.96 -3.03 20.21
CA CYS A 8 23.29 -2.61 19.80
C CYS A 8 24.49 -3.50 20.15
N PRO A 9 25.49 -3.65 19.25
CA PRO A 9 26.84 -4.06 19.61
C PRO A 9 27.75 -2.83 19.72
N ILE A 10 27.68 -2.04 20.80
CA ILE A 10 28.78 -1.12 21.16
C ILE A 10 28.96 -1.11 22.68
N LEU A 11 29.72 -2.09 23.18
CA LEU A 11 30.48 -1.97 24.41
C LEU A 11 31.93 -2.32 24.08
N GLU A 12 32.73 -1.31 23.72
CA GLU A 12 34.17 -1.36 23.95
C GLU A 12 34.72 0.03 24.28
N LYS A 13 35.38 0.09 25.45
CA LYS A 13 36.30 1.13 25.94
C LYS A 13 35.57 2.42 26.37
N LEU A 14 35.61 2.81 27.64
CA LEU A 14 36.82 3.22 28.35
C LEU A 14 36.80 2.75 29.82
N GLY A 15 37.93 2.23 30.28
CA GLY A 15 38.16 1.89 31.68
C GLY A 15 38.54 3.09 32.54
N GLY A 16 38.30 2.98 33.85
CA GLY A 16 39.10 3.66 34.86
C GLY A 16 38.35 4.27 36.05
N ARG A 17 38.52 3.60 37.21
CA ARG A 17 38.54 4.11 38.61
C ARG A 17 37.22 4.30 39.39
N SER A 18 37.02 3.34 40.30
CA SER A 18 36.76 3.44 41.76
C SER A 18 35.89 4.59 42.31
N ASN A 19 34.79 4.27 42.97
CA ASN A 19 34.67 4.13 44.45
C ASN A 19 33.21 3.86 44.88
N LYS A 20 33.09 3.24 46.06
CA LYS A 20 31.87 2.98 46.87
C LYS A 20 30.85 4.13 46.87
N SER A 21 29.56 3.82 46.84
CA SER A 21 28.68 3.76 48.03
C SER A 21 27.24 3.43 47.62
N ASP A 22 26.52 2.82 48.55
CA ASP A 22 25.12 2.40 48.49
C ASP A 22 24.18 3.57 48.19
N ASP A 23 23.15 3.37 47.37
CA ASP A 23 21.79 3.83 47.66
C ASP A 23 20.78 3.24 46.67
N GLU A 24 19.62 2.85 47.21
CA GLU A 24 18.46 2.37 46.48
C GLU A 24 17.79 3.53 45.74
N SER A 25 17.67 3.46 44.41
CA SER A 25 16.67 4.23 43.69
C SER A 25 16.17 3.47 42.47
N ASN A 26 14.92 3.04 42.58
CA ASN A 26 14.10 2.50 41.51
C ASN A 26 13.82 3.66 40.54
N ASP A 27 14.52 3.72 39.41
CA ASP A 27 14.34 4.78 38.40
C ASP A 27 13.03 4.52 37.62
N ASP A 28 11.93 5.06 38.15
CA ASP A 28 10.65 5.18 37.47
C ASP A 28 10.79 6.16 36.29
N ILE A 29 10.61 5.65 35.06
CA ILE A 29 10.57 6.49 33.86
C ILE A 29 9.21 7.19 33.81
N ALA A 30 9.17 8.47 34.18
CA ALA A 30 8.01 9.34 34.03
C ALA A 30 7.87 9.87 32.60
N TYR A 31 6.64 9.89 32.09
CA TYR A 31 6.26 10.58 30.86
C TYR A 31 6.25 12.09 31.12
N ASP A 32 7.13 12.85 30.46
CA ASP A 32 7.08 14.32 30.45
C ASP A 32 6.02 14.77 29.44
N GLY A 33 4.83 15.09 29.95
CA GLY A 33 3.76 15.78 29.24
C GLY A 33 3.49 17.11 29.93
N THR A 34 3.93 18.21 29.33
CA THR A 34 3.47 19.55 29.69
C THR A 34 2.05 19.74 29.13
N ASP A 35 1.05 19.62 29.98
CA ASP A 35 0.16 20.72 30.38
C ASP A 35 -1.10 20.18 31.05
N GLU A 36 -1.50 20.89 32.10
CA GLU A 36 -2.55 20.59 33.07
C GLU A 36 -3.90 20.28 32.41
N ASP A 37 -4.31 19.00 32.42
CA ASP A 37 -5.72 18.61 32.55
C ASP A 37 -5.85 17.17 33.06
N ASP A 38 -6.56 17.08 34.18
CA ASP A 38 -6.71 15.95 35.09
C ASP A 38 -7.52 14.80 34.46
N HIS A 39 -6.88 13.88 33.72
CA HIS A 39 -7.46 12.57 33.34
C HIS A 39 -6.41 11.45 33.36
N ASN A 40 -6.32 10.82 34.53
CA ASN A 40 -5.91 9.43 34.77
C ASN A 40 -6.20 8.48 33.58
N GLY A 41 -5.16 7.81 33.08
CA GLY A 41 -5.27 6.71 32.13
C GLY A 41 -4.13 6.71 31.11
N ASN A 42 -3.26 5.70 31.20
CA ASN A 42 -2.46 5.25 30.05
C ASN A 42 -3.45 5.01 28.88
N LYS A 43 -3.54 5.95 27.94
CA LYS A 43 -4.62 6.01 26.93
C LYS A 43 -4.48 4.96 25.81
N ASP A 44 -3.45 4.13 25.83
CA ASP A 44 -3.33 2.98 24.95
C ASP A 44 -3.06 1.71 25.76
N GLU A 45 -4.11 0.93 26.03
CA GLU A 45 -4.06 -0.41 26.64
C GLU A 45 -3.21 -1.42 25.81
N ARG A 46 -2.75 -0.98 24.63
CA ARG A 46 -1.92 -1.72 23.68
C ARG A 46 -0.42 -1.65 23.98
N ILE A 47 0.03 -0.70 24.81
CA ILE A 47 1.45 -0.46 25.06
C ILE A 47 1.84 -1.06 26.40
N HIS A 48 2.71 -2.07 26.36
CA HIS A 48 3.24 -2.76 27.53
C HIS A 48 4.75 -2.56 27.62
N ILE A 49 5.24 -2.12 28.78
CA ILE A 49 6.66 -1.85 29.03
C ILE A 49 7.12 -2.76 30.17
N GLU A 50 8.10 -3.61 29.89
CA GLU A 50 8.73 -4.48 30.88
C GLU A 50 10.18 -4.08 31.10
N ASN A 51 10.51 -3.70 32.33
CA ASN A 51 11.86 -3.34 32.72
C ASN A 51 12.50 -4.50 33.48
N HIS A 52 13.71 -4.86 33.06
CA HIS A 52 14.63 -5.74 33.75
C HIS A 52 15.92 -4.97 34.07
N ARG A 53 16.77 -5.51 34.94
CA ARG A 53 18.03 -4.85 35.36
C ARG A 53 18.99 -4.53 34.20
N ASP A 54 18.85 -5.20 33.08
CA ASP A 54 19.76 -5.15 31.93
C ASP A 54 19.05 -4.86 30.60
N LYS A 55 17.71 -4.83 30.58
CA LYS A 55 16.93 -4.58 29.37
C LYS A 55 15.57 -3.98 29.68
N SER A 56 15.10 -3.12 28.79
CA SER A 56 13.71 -2.64 28.76
C SER A 56 13.05 -3.13 27.48
N THR A 57 11.88 -3.75 27.59
CA THR A 57 11.13 -4.31 26.46
C THR A 57 9.85 -3.50 26.29
N LEU A 58 9.70 -2.85 25.15
CA LEU A 58 8.47 -2.17 24.73
C LEU A 58 7.70 -3.11 23.78
N THR A 59 6.46 -3.43 24.13
CA THR A 59 5.55 -4.25 23.34
C THR A 59 4.33 -3.43 22.96
N ILE A 60 3.96 -3.42 21.67
CA ILE A 60 2.76 -2.77 21.17
C ILE A 60 1.87 -3.84 20.54
N ASP A 61 0.77 -4.14 21.19
CA ASP A 61 -0.23 -5.10 20.70
C ASP A 61 -1.11 -4.46 19.63
N ALA A 62 -1.45 -5.23 18.58
CA ALA A 62 -2.28 -4.77 17.45
C ALA A 62 -1.78 -3.45 16.80
N LEU A 63 -0.60 -3.52 16.19
CA LEU A 63 0.00 -2.45 15.38
C LEU A 63 -0.98 -1.92 14.31
N GLN A 64 -1.29 -0.63 14.37
CA GLN A 64 -2.12 0.09 13.40
C GLN A 64 -1.24 0.93 12.47
N ARG A 65 -1.66 1.19 11.22
CA ARG A 65 -0.86 2.00 10.27
C ARG A 65 -0.44 3.37 10.80
N SER A 66 -1.16 3.94 11.78
CA SER A 66 -0.82 5.18 12.50
C SER A 66 0.38 5.06 13.44
N ASP A 67 0.76 3.85 13.84
CA ASP A 67 1.91 3.56 14.69
C ASP A 67 3.23 3.56 13.88
N CYS A 68 3.16 3.81 12.57
CA CYS A 68 4.36 4.01 11.76
C CYS A 68 4.95 5.40 12.03
N GLY A 69 6.25 5.45 12.29
CA GLY A 69 6.91 6.69 12.67
C GLY A 69 8.23 6.46 13.40
N LYS A 70 8.89 7.57 13.72
CA LYS A 70 10.11 7.56 14.52
C LYS A 70 9.72 7.47 16.00
N MET A 71 9.84 6.29 16.58
CA MET A 71 9.75 6.13 18.02
C MET A 71 11.09 6.49 18.64
N SER A 72 11.09 7.36 19.65
CA SER A 72 12.30 7.73 20.38
C SER A 72 12.16 7.29 21.83
N VAL A 73 13.12 6.50 22.30
CA VAL A 73 13.24 6.07 23.69
C VAL A 73 14.26 6.99 24.37
N CYS A 74 13.82 7.71 25.38
CA CYS A 74 14.67 8.53 26.23
C CYS A 74 14.93 7.79 27.54
N VAL A 75 16.20 7.68 27.92
CA VAL A 75 16.61 7.18 29.24
C VAL A 75 17.19 8.36 29.98
N SER A 76 16.65 8.70 31.15
CA SER A 76 17.19 9.73 32.03
C SER A 76 17.60 9.13 33.37
N SER A 77 18.72 9.60 33.91
CA SER A 77 19.21 9.33 35.25
C SER A 77 19.72 10.63 35.88
N SER A 78 20.06 10.61 37.17
CA SER A 78 20.52 11.78 37.93
C SER A 78 21.78 12.45 37.39
N ILE A 79 22.51 11.77 36.49
CA ILE A 79 23.78 12.21 35.90
C ILE A 79 23.63 12.63 34.42
N GLY A 80 22.50 12.32 33.76
CA GLY A 80 22.28 12.68 32.37
C GLY A 80 21.13 11.95 31.71
N ALA A 81 20.82 12.34 30.47
CA ALA A 81 19.84 11.67 29.63
C ALA A 81 20.48 11.26 28.30
N ASP A 82 20.08 10.09 27.80
CA ASP A 82 20.39 9.59 26.47
C ASP A 82 19.09 9.32 25.71
N GLN A 83 19.12 9.48 24.39
CA GLN A 83 17.96 9.28 23.53
C GLN A 83 18.34 8.41 22.34
N SER A 84 17.67 7.28 22.19
CA SER A 84 17.76 6.42 21.02
C SER A 84 16.46 6.49 20.22
N SER A 85 16.52 6.25 18.92
CA SER A 85 15.33 6.27 18.07
C SER A 85 15.29 5.14 17.07
N VAL A 86 14.10 4.61 16.84
CA VAL A 86 13.79 3.51 15.94
C VAL A 86 12.66 3.96 15.02
N ASN A 87 12.83 3.74 13.72
CA ASN A 87 11.75 3.96 12.75
C ASN A 87 10.93 2.68 12.62
N ILE A 88 9.66 2.73 13.02
CA ILE A 88 8.72 1.62 12.82
C ILE A 88 7.98 1.85 11.51
N CYS A 89 8.01 0.87 10.62
CA CYS A 89 7.15 0.82 9.44
C CYS A 89 6.36 -0.48 9.45
N ILE A 90 5.03 -0.35 9.47
CA ILE A 90 4.14 -1.50 9.31
C ILE A 90 4.02 -1.73 7.82
N GLU A 91 4.43 -2.91 7.39
CA GLU A 91 4.39 -3.27 5.99
C GLU A 91 3.33 -4.34 5.76
N ASP A 92 2.58 -4.15 4.69
CA ASP A 92 1.39 -4.92 4.32
C ASP A 92 1.34 -5.03 2.79
N VAL A 93 0.39 -5.78 2.24
CA VAL A 93 0.09 -5.74 0.82
C VAL A 93 -0.44 -4.36 0.40
N PRO A 94 -0.32 -3.98 -0.88
CA PRO A 94 -0.89 -2.72 -1.36
C PRO A 94 -2.41 -2.73 -1.27
N ASP A 95 -3.02 -1.55 -1.22
CA ASP A 95 -4.47 -1.43 -1.35
C ASP A 95 -4.91 -1.75 -2.81
N ALA A 96 -6.21 -1.79 -3.07
CA ALA A 96 -6.72 -1.97 -4.44
C ALA A 96 -6.36 -0.76 -5.31
N PRO A 97 -6.06 -0.96 -6.61
CA PRO A 97 -6.00 0.14 -7.57
C PRO A 97 -7.28 0.97 -7.53
N ILE A 98 -7.15 2.29 -7.64
CA ILE A 98 -8.28 3.20 -7.43
C ILE A 98 -9.24 3.15 -8.62
N GLY A 99 -10.52 2.90 -8.32
CA GLY A 99 -11.61 2.94 -9.28
C GLY A 99 -11.62 1.76 -10.26
N LYS A 100 -12.31 1.96 -11.39
CA LYS A 100 -12.42 1.00 -12.48
C LYS A 100 -11.31 1.22 -13.51
N PRO A 101 -10.56 0.18 -13.91
CA PRO A 101 -9.67 0.28 -15.07
C PRO A 101 -10.46 0.68 -16.32
N GLN A 102 -9.80 1.41 -17.22
CA GLN A 102 -10.38 1.90 -18.48
C GLN A 102 -9.84 1.10 -19.65
N VAL A 103 -10.73 0.56 -20.49
CA VAL A 103 -10.36 -0.06 -21.76
C VAL A 103 -10.36 1.03 -22.82
N TYR A 104 -9.19 1.40 -23.35
CA TYR A 104 -9.08 2.49 -24.33
C TYR A 104 -8.84 1.99 -25.76
N ASP A 105 -8.45 0.73 -25.92
CA ASP A 105 -8.29 0.09 -27.22
C ASP A 105 -8.73 -1.37 -27.08
N LEU A 106 -9.50 -1.84 -28.05
CA LEU A 106 -10.08 -3.18 -28.06
C LEU A 106 -9.90 -3.76 -29.45
N GLY A 107 -9.29 -4.93 -29.55
CA GLY A 107 -9.10 -5.66 -30.79
C GLY A 107 -9.94 -6.93 -30.84
N ARG A 108 -9.69 -7.71 -31.90
CA ARG A 108 -10.27 -9.06 -32.06
C ARG A 108 -9.76 -10.05 -31.01
N THR A 109 -8.49 -9.93 -30.64
CA THR A 109 -7.80 -10.86 -29.72
C THR A 109 -6.93 -10.12 -28.69
N SER A 110 -7.12 -8.82 -28.58
CA SER A 110 -6.32 -7.94 -27.73
C SER A 110 -7.17 -6.88 -27.07
N ALA A 111 -6.68 -6.33 -25.97
CA ALA A 111 -7.27 -5.17 -25.30
C ALA A 111 -6.17 -4.36 -24.61
N SER A 112 -6.28 -3.04 -24.62
CA SER A 112 -5.39 -2.15 -23.89
C SER A 112 -6.12 -1.47 -22.75
N LEU A 113 -5.56 -1.58 -21.55
CA LEU A 113 -6.12 -1.06 -20.30
C LEU A 113 -5.23 0.03 -19.72
N SER A 114 -5.86 0.99 -19.03
CA SER A 114 -5.18 1.94 -18.14
C SER A 114 -5.89 1.97 -16.78
N TRP A 115 -5.15 2.25 -15.70
CA TRP A 115 -5.72 2.35 -14.35
C TRP A 115 -4.92 3.32 -13.46
N CYS A 116 -5.52 3.67 -12.32
CA CYS A 116 -4.84 4.43 -11.26
C CYS A 116 -4.24 3.47 -10.24
N GLY A 117 -3.00 3.75 -9.79
CA GLY A 117 -2.37 3.00 -8.70
C GLY A 117 -3.16 3.08 -7.38
N PRO A 118 -2.80 2.25 -6.38
CA PRO A 118 -3.49 2.24 -5.09
C PRO A 118 -3.20 3.49 -4.25
N ALA A 119 -4.12 3.85 -3.35
CA ALA A 119 -3.95 5.00 -2.45
C ALA A 119 -2.81 4.80 -1.44
N SER A 120 -2.61 3.56 -0.98
CA SER A 120 -1.47 3.15 -0.18
C SER A 120 -0.81 1.92 -0.76
N SER A 121 0.53 1.91 -0.72
CA SER A 121 1.35 0.79 -1.17
C SER A 121 1.60 -0.26 -0.08
N GLY A 122 1.03 -0.07 1.12
CA GLY A 122 1.25 -0.96 2.26
C GLY A 122 2.64 -0.81 2.87
N GLY A 123 3.22 0.39 2.86
CA GLY A 123 4.55 0.67 3.43
C GLY A 123 5.74 0.28 2.54
N LYS A 124 5.52 -0.40 1.41
CA LYS A 124 6.54 -0.67 0.38
C LYS A 124 6.01 -0.40 -1.02
N ASN A 125 6.90 0.07 -1.90
CA ASN A 125 6.52 0.36 -3.28
C ASN A 125 5.87 -0.85 -3.97
N VAL A 126 4.87 -0.55 -4.81
CA VAL A 126 4.28 -1.53 -5.71
C VAL A 126 5.34 -1.94 -6.74
N THR A 127 5.57 -3.23 -6.86
CA THR A 127 6.58 -3.81 -7.76
C THR A 127 6.02 -4.10 -9.15
N HIS A 128 4.77 -4.54 -9.23
CA HIS A 128 4.04 -4.83 -10.46
C HIS A 128 2.54 -4.95 -10.17
N TYR A 129 1.77 -5.12 -11.24
CA TYR A 129 0.33 -5.34 -11.24
C TYR A 129 0.02 -6.68 -11.91
N SER A 130 -0.98 -7.37 -11.39
CA SER A 130 -1.58 -8.56 -11.99
C SER A 130 -2.93 -8.17 -12.56
N ILE A 131 -3.14 -8.47 -13.85
CA ILE A 131 -4.37 -8.21 -14.56
C ILE A 131 -5.12 -9.52 -14.75
N GLU A 132 -6.35 -9.53 -14.26
CA GLU A 132 -7.24 -10.67 -14.31
C GLU A 132 -8.44 -10.35 -15.20
N ALA A 133 -8.97 -11.36 -15.88
CA ALA A 133 -10.17 -11.24 -16.68
C ALA A 133 -11.18 -12.33 -16.33
N ARG A 134 -12.47 -12.01 -16.49
CA ARG A 134 -13.54 -13.00 -16.46
C ARG A 134 -14.38 -12.90 -17.72
N THR A 135 -14.89 -14.05 -18.15
CA THR A 135 -15.87 -14.16 -19.23
C THR A 135 -17.21 -14.61 -18.68
N ARG A 136 -18.28 -14.50 -19.49
CA ARG A 136 -19.56 -15.16 -19.15
C ARG A 136 -19.43 -16.68 -18.96
N GLN A 137 -18.52 -17.33 -19.68
CA GLN A 137 -18.31 -18.77 -19.59
C GLN A 137 -17.68 -19.19 -18.26
N ASN A 138 -16.81 -18.35 -17.70
CA ASN A 138 -16.07 -18.66 -16.47
C ASN A 138 -16.85 -18.30 -15.20
N GLY A 139 -18.05 -17.74 -15.34
CA GLY A 139 -18.96 -17.40 -14.24
C GLY A 139 -18.35 -16.37 -13.29
N GLN A 140 -17.99 -16.81 -12.07
CA GLN A 140 -17.36 -15.98 -11.04
C GLN A 140 -15.84 -16.12 -10.95
N THR A 141 -15.26 -16.98 -11.79
CA THR A 141 -13.81 -17.25 -11.80
C THR A 141 -13.08 -16.16 -12.59
N TRP A 142 -11.93 -15.74 -12.06
CA TRP A 142 -11.05 -14.74 -12.67
C TRP A 142 -9.75 -15.41 -13.07
N ASP A 143 -9.37 -15.29 -14.33
CA ASP A 143 -8.13 -15.84 -14.88
C ASP A 143 -7.07 -14.76 -14.99
N VAL A 144 -5.82 -15.09 -14.64
CA VAL A 144 -4.70 -14.17 -14.78
C VAL A 144 -4.32 -14.09 -16.26
N MET A 145 -4.50 -12.90 -16.84
CA MET A 145 -4.12 -12.63 -18.23
C MET A 145 -2.68 -12.15 -18.31
N VAL A 146 -2.29 -11.30 -17.37
CA VAL A 146 -0.92 -10.78 -17.25
C VAL A 146 -0.54 -10.79 -15.78
N SER A 147 0.49 -11.56 -15.43
CA SER A 147 0.92 -11.70 -14.04
C SER A 147 1.87 -10.59 -13.57
N GLN A 148 2.59 -9.94 -14.50
CA GLN A 148 3.62 -8.96 -14.17
C GLN A 148 3.61 -7.76 -15.13
N CYS A 149 2.77 -6.76 -14.85
CA CYS A 149 2.80 -5.47 -15.52
C CYS A 149 3.42 -4.41 -14.60
N LYS A 150 4.46 -3.70 -15.04
CA LYS A 150 5.14 -2.68 -14.21
C LYS A 150 4.56 -1.28 -14.38
N GLU A 151 3.85 -1.05 -15.48
CA GLU A 151 3.27 0.24 -15.83
C GLU A 151 1.83 0.33 -15.31
N LEU A 152 1.21 1.51 -15.46
CA LEU A 152 -0.21 1.74 -15.19
C LEU A 152 -1.09 1.51 -16.42
N THR A 153 -0.50 0.94 -17.46
CA THR A 153 -1.12 0.55 -18.71
C THR A 153 -0.69 -0.87 -19.06
N CYS A 154 -1.56 -1.63 -19.71
CA CYS A 154 -1.23 -2.99 -20.15
C CYS A 154 -1.92 -3.33 -21.45
N HIS A 155 -1.16 -3.89 -22.39
CA HIS A 155 -1.68 -4.52 -23.60
C HIS A 155 -1.83 -6.03 -23.37
N ILE A 156 -3.07 -6.50 -23.33
CA ILE A 156 -3.43 -7.90 -23.19
C ILE A 156 -3.56 -8.53 -24.57
N LEU A 157 -3.02 -9.74 -24.73
CA LEU A 157 -3.10 -10.57 -25.93
C LEU A 157 -3.88 -11.87 -25.64
N ASP A 158 -4.05 -12.69 -26.67
CA ASP A 158 -4.66 -14.02 -26.59
C ASP A 158 -6.11 -14.05 -26.07
N LEU A 159 -6.85 -12.97 -26.31
CA LEU A 159 -8.30 -12.94 -26.06
C LEU A 159 -9.04 -13.77 -27.12
N LYS A 160 -10.16 -14.38 -26.70
CA LYS A 160 -11.06 -15.08 -27.63
C LYS A 160 -11.93 -14.07 -28.37
N PRO A 161 -12.04 -14.15 -29.71
CA PRO A 161 -12.94 -13.29 -30.47
C PRO A 161 -14.41 -13.48 -30.08
N CYS A 162 -15.25 -12.48 -30.38
CA CYS A 162 -16.68 -12.46 -30.04
C CYS A 162 -17.00 -12.81 -28.57
N THR A 163 -16.07 -12.55 -27.64
CA THR A 163 -16.22 -12.92 -26.24
C THR A 163 -16.31 -11.66 -25.38
N THR A 164 -17.31 -11.64 -24.49
CA THR A 164 -17.47 -10.56 -23.51
C THR A 164 -16.56 -10.79 -22.30
N TYR A 165 -15.71 -9.81 -22.03
CA TYR A 165 -14.77 -9.78 -20.91
C TYR A 165 -15.12 -8.67 -19.91
N GLN A 166 -14.74 -8.90 -18.65
CA GLN A 166 -14.51 -7.85 -17.67
C GLN A 166 -13.10 -8.02 -17.13
N PHE A 167 -12.38 -6.92 -16.95
CA PHE A 167 -11.02 -6.92 -16.43
C PHE A 167 -11.00 -6.34 -15.02
N ARG A 168 -10.03 -6.75 -14.21
CA ARG A 168 -9.70 -6.10 -12.93
C ARG A 168 -8.20 -6.16 -12.70
N VAL A 169 -7.68 -5.24 -11.90
CA VAL A 169 -6.26 -5.10 -11.64
C VAL A 169 -5.97 -5.27 -10.16
N ARG A 170 -4.85 -5.90 -9.83
CA ARG A 170 -4.36 -6.08 -8.46
C ARG A 170 -2.93 -5.57 -8.36
N ALA A 171 -2.62 -4.80 -7.33
CA ALA A 171 -1.27 -4.31 -7.07
C ALA A 171 -0.48 -5.35 -6.27
N VAL A 172 0.83 -5.48 -6.55
CA VAL A 172 1.72 -6.44 -5.90
C VAL A 172 2.96 -5.75 -5.34
N ASN A 173 3.27 -6.01 -4.07
CA ASN A 173 4.55 -5.65 -3.47
C ASN A 173 5.26 -6.90 -2.92
N ARG A 174 6.35 -6.70 -2.16
CA ARG A 174 7.14 -7.80 -1.57
C ARG A 174 6.35 -8.69 -0.59
N HIS A 175 5.26 -8.17 -0.02
CA HIS A 175 4.39 -8.90 0.90
C HIS A 175 3.31 -9.69 0.17
N GLY A 176 3.04 -9.35 -1.08
CA GLY A 176 2.18 -10.11 -1.96
C GLY A 176 1.15 -9.27 -2.69
N LEU A 177 0.06 -9.96 -3.03
CA LEU A 177 -0.97 -9.49 -3.94
C LEU A 177 -2.13 -8.85 -3.16
N GLY A 178 -2.32 -7.55 -3.40
CA GLY A 178 -3.40 -6.77 -2.80
C GLY A 178 -4.80 -7.18 -3.27
N PRO A 179 -5.85 -6.56 -2.71
CA PRO A 179 -7.22 -6.76 -3.16
C PRO A 179 -7.42 -6.25 -4.61
N PRO A 180 -8.42 -6.78 -5.34
CA PRO A 180 -8.72 -6.34 -6.69
C PRO A 180 -9.38 -4.97 -6.74
N SER A 181 -9.11 -4.26 -7.85
CA SER A 181 -9.87 -3.09 -8.26
C SER A 181 -11.34 -3.44 -8.52
N GLU A 182 -12.15 -2.39 -8.68
CA GLU A 182 -13.46 -2.59 -9.31
C GLU A 182 -13.27 -3.17 -10.72
N PRO A 183 -14.16 -4.09 -11.16
CA PRO A 183 -14.17 -4.56 -12.54
C PRO A 183 -14.45 -3.43 -13.54
N THR A 184 -13.86 -3.54 -14.73
CA THR A 184 -14.30 -2.76 -15.89
C THR A 184 -15.75 -3.03 -16.22
N ASP A 185 -16.34 -2.12 -17.00
CA ASP A 185 -17.56 -2.43 -17.71
C ASP A 185 -17.32 -3.57 -18.72
N LYS A 186 -18.39 -4.23 -19.15
CA LYS A 186 -18.32 -5.39 -20.03
C LYS A 186 -17.93 -4.92 -21.44
N VAL A 187 -16.85 -5.49 -21.98
CA VAL A 187 -16.41 -5.23 -23.36
C VAL A 187 -16.42 -6.51 -24.16
N THR A 188 -16.79 -6.45 -25.44
CA THR A 188 -16.84 -7.61 -26.32
C THR A 188 -15.83 -7.44 -27.45
N THR A 189 -14.88 -8.36 -27.54
CA THR A 189 -13.85 -8.37 -28.60
C THR A 189 -14.47 -8.47 -29.99
N PHE A 190 -13.83 -7.87 -30.99
CA PHE A 190 -14.34 -7.85 -32.36
C PHE A 190 -14.48 -9.24 -33.01
N ASP A 191 -15.36 -9.31 -34.00
CA ASP A 191 -15.63 -10.51 -34.79
C ASP A 191 -14.57 -10.69 -35.91
N PRO A 192 -13.94 -11.87 -36.08
CA PRO A 192 -13.12 -12.19 -37.25
C PRO A 192 -13.76 -11.92 -38.60
N PHE A 193 -15.09 -11.99 -38.67
CA PHE A 193 -15.87 -11.93 -39.90
C PHE A 193 -16.66 -10.62 -40.05
N SER A 194 -16.51 -9.66 -39.13
CA SER A 194 -17.17 -8.36 -39.28
C SER A 194 -16.60 -7.65 -40.51
N SER A 195 -17.49 -7.24 -41.42
CA SER A 195 -17.13 -6.40 -42.53
C SER A 195 -16.75 -4.99 -42.01
N PRO A 196 -15.82 -4.25 -42.66
CA PRO A 196 -15.49 -2.88 -42.25
C PRO A 196 -16.66 -1.89 -42.28
N SER A 197 -17.83 -2.30 -42.79
CA SER A 197 -19.03 -1.47 -42.97
C SER A 197 -20.10 -1.62 -41.88
N ASP A 198 -19.94 -2.53 -40.91
CA ASP A 198 -20.95 -2.76 -39.86
C ASP A 198 -20.73 -1.92 -38.57
N TYR A 199 -19.84 -0.92 -38.61
CA TYR A 199 -19.72 0.05 -37.53
C TYR A 199 -20.84 1.09 -37.65
N ASP A 200 -22.06 0.71 -37.23
CA ASP A 200 -23.12 1.67 -37.02
C ASP A 200 -22.84 2.46 -35.73
N GLU A 201 -22.92 3.77 -35.90
CA GLU A 201 -22.55 4.84 -34.99
C GLU A 201 -23.64 4.99 -33.92
N SER A 202 -23.76 4.02 -33.00
CA SER A 202 -24.67 4.11 -31.87
C SER A 202 -23.92 4.32 -30.56
N ASP A 203 -23.36 5.52 -30.38
CA ASP A 203 -23.41 6.21 -29.09
C ASP A 203 -23.22 7.71 -29.35
N GLY A 204 -24.36 8.39 -29.43
CA GLY A 204 -24.43 9.84 -29.55
C GLY A 204 -23.88 10.52 -28.31
N ASN A 205 -22.69 11.10 -28.44
CA ASN A 205 -22.34 12.40 -27.85
C ASN A 205 -20.95 12.80 -28.35
N ASN A 206 -20.90 13.36 -29.55
CA ASN A 206 -19.81 14.26 -29.91
C ASN A 206 -20.44 15.50 -30.55
N GLU A 207 -20.72 16.51 -29.72
CA GLU A 207 -21.00 17.85 -30.21
C GLU A 207 -19.74 18.36 -30.92
N VAL A 208 -19.65 18.08 -32.22
CA VAL A 208 -18.65 18.65 -33.10
C VAL A 208 -19.04 20.11 -33.30
N PHE A 209 -18.43 20.99 -32.51
CA PHE A 209 -18.33 22.40 -32.86
C PHE A 209 -17.57 22.52 -34.19
N THR A 210 -18.31 22.69 -35.29
CA THR A 210 -17.73 23.11 -36.57
C THR A 210 -17.42 24.61 -36.52
N PRO A 211 -16.17 25.08 -36.70
CA PRO A 211 -15.93 26.48 -36.97
C PRO A 211 -16.28 26.78 -38.44
N SER A 212 -17.34 27.55 -38.66
CA SER A 212 -17.70 28.07 -39.98
C SER A 212 -16.59 28.98 -40.52
N LEU A 213 -15.84 28.49 -41.52
CA LEU A 213 -15.03 29.35 -42.38
C LEU A 213 -15.93 29.91 -43.49
N GLU A 214 -16.56 31.05 -43.25
CA GLU A 214 -17.07 31.88 -44.34
C GLU A 214 -15.89 32.48 -45.11
N TYR A 215 -15.62 31.95 -46.30
CA TYR A 215 -14.81 32.64 -47.30
C TYR A 215 -15.75 33.50 -48.16
N ARG A 216 -15.84 34.80 -47.86
CA ARG A 216 -16.45 35.77 -48.78
C ARG A 216 -15.40 36.28 -49.76
N GLN A 217 -15.70 36.13 -51.06
CA GLN A 217 -15.16 36.95 -52.13
C GLN A 217 -15.68 38.38 -52.03
#